data_AF-A0AAV0WM14-F1
#
_entry.id   AF-A0AAV0WM14-F1
#
_cell.length_a   1.000
_cell.length_b   1.000
_cell.length_c   1.000
_cell.angle_alpha   90.00
_cell.angle_beta   90.00
_cell.angle_gamma   90.00
#
_symmetry.space_group_name_H-M   'P 1'
#
loop_
_entity.id
_entity.type
_entity.pdbx_description
1 polymer ?
#
loop_
_entity_poly.entity_id
_entity_poly.type
_entity_poly.pdbx_seq_one_letter_code
_entity_poly.pdbx_strand_id
1 'polypeptide(L)'
;MDTNDPGYQILSDDEIVRNLFEEDETEEEENETDDLTEGENGPSHSEAFDAFDLAFKWFERQEESNTTQLLQLRRLRDLAALKRKSTMKQTKISSFFKIK
;
A
#
# COMPACT_ATOMS: atom_id res chain seq x y z
N MET A 1 0.95 -43.93 6.29
CA MET A 1 0.06 -43.28 5.31
C MET A 1 -0.28 -41.93 5.93
N ASP A 2 0.34 -40.87 5.43
CA ASP A 2 0.02 -39.50 5.85
C ASP A 2 -1.28 -39.11 5.14
N THR A 3 -2.41 -39.28 5.84
CA THR A 3 -3.77 -39.19 5.29
C THR A 3 -4.52 -37.94 5.77
N ASN A 4 -3.80 -36.87 6.13
CA ASN A 4 -4.44 -35.67 6.67
C ASN A 4 -3.98 -34.39 5.96
N ASP A 5 -4.00 -34.41 4.63
CA ASP A 5 -4.11 -33.18 3.84
C ASP A 5 -5.61 -32.91 3.64
N PRO A 6 -6.22 -31.92 4.34
CA PRO A 6 -7.63 -31.60 4.19
C PRO A 6 -7.98 -31.00 2.81
N GLY A 7 -6.98 -30.74 1.96
CA GLY A 7 -7.19 -30.15 0.63
C GLY A 7 -7.65 -28.69 0.71
N TYR A 8 -7.64 -28.01 -0.44
CA TYR A 8 -8.21 -26.68 -0.56
C TYR A 8 -9.70 -26.77 -0.89
N GLN A 9 -10.52 -25.93 -0.26
CA GLN A 9 -11.92 -25.79 -0.61
C GLN A 9 -12.04 -25.23 -2.04
N ILE A 10 -12.74 -25.95 -2.91
CA ILE A 10 -13.10 -25.47 -4.25
C ILE A 10 -14.42 -24.70 -4.09
N LEU A 11 -14.39 -23.40 -4.36
CA LEU A 11 -15.59 -22.56 -4.35
C LEU A 11 -16.32 -22.64 -5.70
N SER A 12 -17.65 -22.55 -5.65
CA SER A 12 -18.49 -22.38 -6.83
C SER A 12 -18.43 -20.95 -7.37
N ASP A 13 -18.75 -20.75 -8.65
CA ASP A 13 -18.76 -19.44 -9.30
C ASP A 13 -19.61 -18.42 -8.50
N ASP A 14 -20.75 -18.85 -7.96
CA ASP A 14 -21.64 -18.00 -7.14
C ASP A 14 -21.05 -17.61 -5.78
N GLU A 15 -20.20 -18.45 -5.20
CA GLU A 15 -19.49 -18.16 -3.94
C GLU A 15 -18.30 -17.22 -4.18
N ILE A 16 -17.59 -17.38 -5.30
CA ILE A 16 -16.52 -16.47 -5.71
C ILE A 16 -17.08 -15.07 -5.93
N VAL A 17 -18.22 -14.97 -6.63
CA VAL A 17 -18.90 -13.70 -6.89
C VAL A 17 -19.35 -13.05 -5.58
N ARG A 18 -19.94 -13.80 -4.65
CA ARG A 18 -20.33 -13.27 -3.32
C ARG A 18 -19.15 -12.76 -2.52
N ASN A 19 -18.07 -13.54 -2.41
CA ASN A 19 -16.89 -13.12 -1.65
C ASN A 19 -16.27 -11.83 -2.21
N LEU A 20 -16.29 -11.65 -3.54
CA LEU A 20 -15.82 -10.42 -4.20
C LEU A 20 -16.65 -9.18 -3.85
N PHE A 21 -17.93 -9.36 -3.51
CA PHE A 21 -18.84 -8.28 -3.12
C PHE A 21 -18.96 -8.13 -1.59
N GLU A 22 -18.63 -9.17 -0.82
CA GLU A 22 -18.65 -9.14 0.65
C GLU A 22 -17.34 -8.59 1.25
N GLU A 23 -16.21 -8.66 0.54
CA GLU A 23 -14.92 -8.08 1.01
C GLU A 23 -14.87 -6.54 0.97
N ASP A 24 -15.90 -5.85 0.46
CA ASP A 24 -15.97 -4.38 0.38
C ASP A 24 -16.53 -3.73 1.67
N GLU A 25 -16.88 -4.50 2.71
CA GLU A 25 -17.35 -3.96 4.01
C GLU A 25 -16.25 -3.83 5.08
N THR A 26 -15.03 -4.30 4.80
CA THR A 26 -13.85 -3.74 5.50
C THR A 26 -13.31 -2.60 4.65
N GLU A 27 -14.11 -1.55 4.55
CA GLU A 27 -13.59 -0.20 4.41
C GLU A 27 -12.63 -0.02 5.60
N GLU A 28 -11.36 -0.34 5.38
CA GLU A 28 -10.29 0.37 6.07
C GLU A 28 -10.68 1.84 5.93
N GLU A 29 -11.09 2.45 7.05
CA GLU A 29 -11.08 3.90 7.22
C GLU A 29 -9.63 4.37 7.05
N GLU A 30 -9.07 4.22 5.85
CA GLU A 30 -8.10 5.14 5.29
C GLU A 30 -8.83 6.45 5.27
N ASN A 31 -8.72 7.17 6.39
CA ASN A 31 -9.00 8.59 6.47
C ASN A 31 -8.29 9.22 5.28
N GLU A 32 -9.08 9.46 4.23
CA GLU A 32 -8.80 10.27 3.09
C GLU A 32 -8.69 11.71 3.63
N THR A 33 -7.58 12.01 4.31
CA THR A 33 -7.07 13.36 4.32
C THR A 33 -6.41 13.56 2.97
N ASP A 34 -7.28 13.74 1.96
CA ASP A 34 -6.97 14.40 0.72
C ASP A 34 -6.43 15.79 1.08
N ASP A 35 -5.10 15.91 0.99
CA ASP A 35 -4.32 17.08 0.61
C ASP A 35 -5.04 18.45 0.62
N LEU A 36 -5.50 18.96 1.77
CA LEU A 36 -5.88 20.39 1.88
C LEU A 36 -5.73 20.92 3.30
N THR A 37 -4.49 21.07 3.77
CA THR A 37 -4.14 22.22 4.62
C THR A 37 -3.05 23.01 3.92
N GLU A 38 -3.46 23.77 2.89
CA GLU A 38 -2.70 24.85 2.27
C GLU A 38 -2.10 25.76 3.37
N GLY A 39 -0.87 25.46 3.81
CA GLY A 39 -0.24 26.20 4.90
C GLY A 39 1.10 25.61 5.35
N GLU A 40 1.24 24.29 5.43
CA GLU A 40 2.48 23.60 5.84
C GLU A 40 2.49 22.17 5.26
N ASN A 41 2.42 22.04 3.93
CA ASN A 41 2.42 20.71 3.31
C ASN A 41 3.83 20.11 3.39
N GLY A 42 4.01 19.14 4.29
CA GLY A 42 5.21 18.32 4.37
C GLY A 42 5.51 17.56 3.07
N PRO A 43 6.59 16.77 3.03
CA PRO A 43 7.00 16.08 1.80
C PRO A 43 5.88 15.19 1.25
N SER A 44 5.72 15.19 -0.07
CA SER A 44 4.82 14.28 -0.78
C SER A 44 5.22 12.81 -0.53
N HIS A 45 4.31 11.88 -0.84
CA HIS A 45 4.57 10.45 -0.64
C HIS A 45 5.74 9.94 -1.49
N SER A 46 5.96 10.55 -2.67
CA SER A 46 7.13 10.24 -3.50
C SER A 46 8.41 10.78 -2.88
N GLU A 47 8.41 12.03 -2.43
CA GLU A 47 9.58 12.64 -1.77
C GLU A 47 9.95 11.89 -0.49
N ALA A 48 8.97 11.47 0.30
CA ALA A 48 9.18 10.64 1.48
C ALA A 48 9.81 9.28 1.12
N PHE A 49 9.32 8.62 0.05
CA PHE A 49 9.90 7.36 -0.42
C PHE A 49 11.38 7.54 -0.81
N ASP A 50 11.68 8.55 -1.63
CA ASP A 50 13.04 8.81 -2.11
C ASP A 50 13.97 9.17 -0.95
N ALA A 51 13.49 9.96 0.03
CA ALA A 51 14.25 10.29 1.23
C ALA A 51 14.56 9.06 2.09
N PHE A 52 13.58 8.18 2.33
CA PHE A 52 13.83 6.97 3.11
C PHE A 52 14.72 5.97 2.38
N ASP A 53 14.61 5.85 1.06
CA ASP A 53 15.50 4.99 0.27
C ASP A 53 16.94 5.50 0.28
N LEU A 54 17.14 6.82 0.18
CA LEU A 54 18.45 7.45 0.32
C LEU A 54 19.03 7.24 1.72
N ALA A 55 18.24 7.48 2.77
CA ALA A 55 18.65 7.29 4.16
C ALA A 55 19.03 5.83 4.44
N PHE A 56 18.26 4.87 3.91
CA PHE A 56 18.55 3.45 4.02
C PHE A 56 19.91 3.10 3.38
N LYS A 57 20.13 3.51 2.12
CA LYS A 57 21.39 3.26 1.39
C LYS A 57 22.60 3.90 2.05
N TRP A 58 22.42 5.06 2.66
CA TRP A 58 23.49 5.74 3.41
C TRP A 58 23.77 5.01 4.73
N PHE A 59 22.73 4.69 5.51
CA PHE A 59 22.88 4.09 6.83
C PHE A 59 23.42 2.65 6.79
N GLU A 60 23.12 1.90 5.73
CA GLU A 60 23.67 0.55 5.51
C GLU A 60 25.21 0.56 5.38
N ARG A 61 25.82 1.69 5.01
CA ARG A 61 27.27 1.83 4.82
C ARG A 61 28.04 2.33 6.03
N GLN A 62 27.35 2.69 7.11
CA GLN A 62 27.99 3.22 8.32
C GLN A 62 28.48 2.06 9.20
N GLU A 63 29.55 2.29 9.98
CA GLU A 63 30.07 1.28 10.89
C GLU A 63 29.10 0.99 12.04
N GLU A 64 28.30 1.98 12.41
CA GLU A 64 27.27 1.92 13.45
C GLU A 64 25.94 1.35 12.95
N SER A 65 25.91 0.81 11.72
CA SER A 65 24.69 0.28 11.13
C SER A 65 24.11 -0.85 11.99
N ASN A 66 22.85 -0.70 12.37
CA ASN A 66 22.13 -1.68 13.18
C ASN A 66 20.94 -2.24 12.40
N THR A 67 20.82 -3.56 12.37
CA THR A 67 19.72 -4.28 11.71
C THR A 67 18.36 -3.80 12.17
N THR A 68 18.16 -3.51 13.46
CA THR A 68 16.87 -3.02 13.96
C THR A 68 16.51 -1.67 13.34
N GLN A 69 17.47 -0.74 13.26
CA GLN A 69 17.25 0.58 12.67
C GLN A 69 17.04 0.50 11.15
N LEU A 70 17.79 -0.37 10.45
CA LEU A 70 17.57 -0.65 9.02
C LEU A 70 16.17 -1.19 8.76
N LEU A 71 15.67 -2.11 9.60
CA LEU A 71 14.31 -2.64 9.48
C LEU A 71 13.24 -1.55 9.67
N GLN A 72 13.45 -0.61 10.61
CA GLN A 72 12.53 0.52 10.77
C GLN A 72 12.55 1.43 9.54
N LEU A 73 13.73 1.78 9.00
CA LEU A 73 13.85 2.58 7.78
C LEU A 73 13.16 1.90 6.58
N ARG A 74 13.34 0.58 6.44
CA ARG A 74 12.67 -0.20 5.40
C ARG A 74 11.15 -0.13 5.54
N ARG A 75 10.62 -0.30 6.75
CA ARG A 75 9.18 -0.21 7.02
C ARG A 75 8.61 1.16 6.66
N LEU A 76 9.31 2.25 6.99
CA LEU A 76 8.89 3.61 6.64
C LEU A 76 8.91 3.85 5.13
N ARG A 77 9.96 3.38 4.44
CA ARG A 77 10.03 3.43 2.97
C ARG A 77 8.87 2.66 2.33
N ASP A 78 8.59 1.45 2.82
CA ASP A 78 7.53 0.60 2.29
C ASP A 78 6.14 1.23 2.53
N LEU A 79 5.92 1.90 3.67
CA LEU A 79 4.74 2.71 3.93
C LEU A 79 4.59 3.86 2.91
N ALA A 80 5.65 4.61 2.63
CA ALA A 80 5.63 5.67 1.62
C ALA A 80 5.34 5.11 0.22
N ALA A 81 5.89 3.94 -0.11
CA ALA A 81 5.63 3.25 -1.39
C ALA A 81 4.16 2.80 -1.52
N LEU A 82 3.56 2.31 -0.44
CA LEU A 82 2.14 1.92 -0.41
C LEU A 82 1.26 3.14 -0.65
N LYS A 83 1.50 4.23 0.09
CA LYS A 83 0.73 5.46 -0.09
C LYS A 83 0.92 6.09 -1.48
N ARG A 84 2.12 5.99 -2.06
CA ARG A 84 2.37 6.39 -3.47
C ARG A 84 1.53 5.59 -4.47
N LYS A 85 1.22 4.33 -4.16
CA LYS A 85 0.37 3.49 -5.02
C LYS A 85 -1.11 3.77 -4.80
N SER A 86 -1.55 4.02 -3.57
CA SER A 86 -2.96 4.30 -3.28
C SER A 86 -3.44 5.64 -3.83
N THR A 87 -2.55 6.62 -4.03
CA THR A 87 -2.86 7.86 -4.77
C THR A 87 -3.03 7.65 -6.27
N MET A 88 -2.57 6.52 -6.83
CA MET A 88 -2.76 6.17 -8.25
C MET A 88 -3.99 5.26 -8.45
N LYS A 89 -5.18 5.70 -8.03
CA LYS A 89 -6.42 4.98 -8.35
C LYS A 89 -6.72 5.06 -9.86
N GLN A 90 -7.14 3.93 -10.44
CA GLN A 90 -7.57 3.83 -11.84
C GLN A 90 -8.71 4.83 -12.10
N THR A 91 -8.57 5.69 -13.10
CA THR A 91 -9.66 6.57 -13.52
C THR A 91 -10.84 5.73 -14.01
N LYS A 92 -12.05 6.02 -13.49
CA LYS A 92 -13.27 5.33 -13.93
C LYS A 92 -13.44 5.54 -15.42
N ILE A 93 -13.75 4.49 -16.18
CA ILE A 93 -13.92 4.58 -17.65
C ILE A 93 -14.95 5.66 -18.06
N SER A 94 -15.93 5.93 -17.18
CA SER A 94 -16.92 6.99 -17.33
C SER A 94 -16.34 8.41 -17.42
N SER A 95 -15.12 8.66 -16.92
CA SER A 95 -14.46 9.96 -17.05
C SER A 95 -14.05 10.28 -18.49
N PHE A 96 -13.79 9.27 -19.32
CA PHE A 96 -13.38 9.45 -20.72
C PHE A 96 -14.55 9.81 -21.65
N PHE A 97 -15.78 9.48 -21.26
CA PHE A 97 -16.98 9.78 -22.05
C PHE A 97 -17.57 11.17 -21.78
N LYS A 98 -16.95 11.98 -20.90
CA LYS A 98 -17.41 13.34 -20.57
C LYS A 98 -16.87 14.44 -21.49
N ILE A 99 -16.24 14.10 -22.61
CA ILE A 99 -15.83 15.09 -23.61
C ILE A 99 -17.09 15.57 -24.36
N LYS A 100 -17.45 16.84 -24.16
CA LYS A 100 -18.49 17.54 -24.92
C LYS A 100 -17.91 18.78 -25.60
#